data_AF-A0A8X7Z7B5-F1
#
_entry.id   AF-A0A8X7Z7B5-F1
#
_cell.length_a   1.000
_cell.length_b   1.000
_cell.length_c   1.000
_cell.angle_alpha   90.00
_cell.angle_beta   90.00
_cell.angle_gamma   90.00
#
_symmetry.space_group_name_H-M   'P 1'
#
loop_
_entity.id
_entity.type
_entity.pdbx_description
1 polymer ?
#
loop_
_entity_poly.entity_id
_entity_poly.type
_entity_poly.pdbx_seq_one_letter_code
_entity_poly.pdbx_strand_id
1 'polypeptide(L)'
;MNMSGLCQSQGELILQVKASIMFLTSWCAYSKKRKDEFSLSIILRTRLIDICGCDIYYLQGYKDQAEFLRSGLYKWEGDARTFDKDGPYIEVVTSPNNPDGTIREAVVNLGEGKLVYDLAYYWPQYTPITHPLDHDIMLFTFSKCTGHAGSRIGWALVKDKEVARKMTEYMQISSIGVSKESQLRAAKILGVLSEGCQHFRTADSENFFEYGHRIMRERWESLQNVVENSKIFSLPKFPQDYCNFTGKYTDSNPAFAWLHSKEDIDWESLLREHKIIGRSGERFGADPKYVRISMFSPPETFNLFLERLSAIIDNTNGNVVGGEESSIIK
;
A
#
# COMPACT_ATOMS: atom_id res chain seq x y z
N MET A 1 23.95 -5.64 2.12
CA MET A 1 23.56 -6.19 0.79
C MET A 1 23.99 -5.18 -0.28
N ASN A 2 24.84 -5.59 -1.22
CA ASN A 2 25.32 -4.72 -2.28
C ASN A 2 24.17 -4.45 -3.27
N MET A 3 23.74 -3.19 -3.50
CA MET A 3 22.67 -2.88 -4.46
C MET A 3 23.01 -3.27 -5.92
N SER A 4 24.24 -3.73 -6.18
CA SER A 4 24.63 -4.39 -7.43
C SER A 4 24.00 -5.78 -7.61
N GLY A 5 23.56 -6.44 -6.54
CA GLY A 5 22.97 -7.79 -6.59
C GLY A 5 21.48 -7.85 -6.96
N LEU A 6 20.76 -6.72 -6.90
CA LEU A 6 19.37 -6.63 -7.38
C LEU A 6 19.28 -6.53 -8.92
N CYS A 7 20.41 -6.25 -9.57
CA CYS A 7 20.54 -6.16 -11.03
C CYS A 7 21.09 -7.46 -11.66
N GLN A 8 20.85 -8.62 -11.03
CA GLN A 8 20.98 -9.92 -11.69
C GLN A 8 19.62 -10.45 -12.22
N SER A 9 18.53 -9.72 -12.02
CA SER A 9 17.27 -9.99 -12.70
C SER A 9 17.26 -9.29 -14.06
N GLN A 10 16.82 -9.99 -15.11
CA GLN A 10 16.79 -9.52 -16.50
C GLN A 10 15.73 -8.41 -16.77
N GLY A 11 15.38 -7.61 -15.77
CA GLY A 11 14.30 -6.60 -15.86
C GLY A 11 14.81 -5.18 -16.19
N GLU A 12 13.99 -4.41 -16.89
CA GLU A 12 14.22 -2.98 -17.14
C GLU A 12 13.74 -2.14 -15.95
N LEU A 13 14.57 -1.20 -15.50
CA LEU A 13 14.25 -0.23 -14.45
C LEU A 13 13.62 1.02 -15.06
N ILE A 14 12.40 1.35 -14.64
CA ILE A 14 11.66 2.53 -15.11
C ILE A 14 11.44 3.50 -13.95
N LEU A 15 11.89 4.75 -14.09
CA LEU A 15 11.72 5.81 -13.08
C LEU A 15 10.51 6.69 -13.40
N GLN A 16 9.63 6.93 -12.42
CA GLN A 16 8.40 7.68 -12.65
C GLN A 16 8.00 8.62 -11.51
N VAL A 17 7.20 9.65 -11.85
CA VAL A 17 6.51 10.51 -10.89
C VAL A 17 5.39 9.72 -10.20
N LYS A 18 5.59 9.31 -8.93
CA LYS A 18 4.61 8.62 -8.05
C LYS A 18 4.20 7.21 -8.53
N ALA A 19 4.07 6.26 -7.59
CA ALA A 19 3.54 4.92 -7.86
C ALA A 19 2.17 4.95 -8.56
N SER A 20 1.31 5.93 -8.24
CA SER A 20 0.00 6.09 -8.90
C SER A 20 0.09 6.22 -10.43
N ILE A 21 1.01 7.04 -10.96
CA ILE A 21 1.12 7.23 -12.42
C ILE A 21 1.66 5.96 -13.09
N MET A 22 2.41 5.12 -12.36
CA MET A 22 2.88 3.80 -12.81
C MET A 22 1.74 2.82 -13.11
N PHE A 23 0.57 2.97 -12.47
CA PHE A 23 -0.60 2.16 -12.79
C PHE A 23 -1.23 2.59 -14.11
N LEU A 24 -1.35 3.90 -14.34
CA LEU A 24 -1.84 4.45 -15.61
C LEU A 24 -0.99 3.99 -16.81
N THR A 25 0.33 3.91 -16.62
CA THR A 25 1.26 3.47 -17.67
C THR A 25 1.14 1.98 -17.91
N SER A 26 1.04 1.17 -16.84
CA SER A 26 0.87 -0.27 -16.93
C SER A 26 -0.43 -0.61 -17.67
N TRP A 27 -1.53 0.07 -17.38
CA TRP A 27 -2.81 -0.15 -18.08
C TRP A 27 -2.75 0.20 -19.57
N CYS A 28 -2.09 1.31 -19.91
CA CYS A 28 -1.87 1.68 -21.31
C CYS A 28 -0.92 0.68 -22.01
N ALA A 29 0.09 0.17 -21.31
CA ALA A 29 1.06 -0.76 -21.87
C ALA A 29 0.44 -2.12 -22.26
N TYR A 30 -0.51 -2.61 -21.46
CA TYR A 30 -1.20 -3.86 -21.77
C TYR A 30 -2.31 -3.72 -22.79
N SER A 31 -2.80 -2.50 -23.05
CA SER A 31 -3.80 -2.30 -24.09
C SER A 31 -3.24 -2.57 -25.49
N LYS A 32 -3.88 -3.50 -26.20
CA LYS A 32 -3.61 -3.76 -27.63
C LYS A 32 -4.12 -2.58 -28.46
N LYS A 33 -3.30 -1.52 -28.62
CA LYS A 33 -3.29 -0.82 -29.91
C LYS A 33 -2.25 -1.48 -30.79
N ARG A 34 -2.75 -2.27 -31.77
CA ARG A 34 -1.97 -2.58 -32.96
C ARG A 34 -1.49 -1.25 -33.53
N LYS A 35 -0.21 -1.21 -33.91
CA LYS A 35 0.35 -0.13 -34.72
C LYS A 35 -0.63 0.12 -35.88
N ASP A 36 -0.73 1.39 -36.25
CA ASP A 36 -1.51 1.94 -37.38
C ASP A 36 -2.82 2.61 -36.92
N GLU A 37 -3.05 3.82 -37.44
CA GLU A 37 -4.23 4.70 -37.26
C GLU A 37 -4.20 5.72 -36.10
N PHE A 38 -3.35 6.73 -36.31
CA PHE A 38 -3.78 8.13 -36.15
C PHE A 38 -4.68 8.51 -37.34
N SER A 39 -5.97 8.19 -37.27
CA SER A 39 -7.01 8.85 -38.09
C SER A 39 -8.38 8.64 -37.48
N LEU A 40 -9.17 9.70 -37.49
CA LEU A 40 -10.55 9.69 -37.04
C LEU A 40 -11.36 8.65 -37.83
N SER A 41 -12.27 7.99 -37.11
CA SER A 41 -13.32 7.09 -37.57
C SER A 41 -12.84 5.83 -38.30
N ILE A 42 -12.97 4.66 -37.63
CA ILE A 42 -13.55 3.40 -38.17
C ILE A 42 -13.31 2.23 -37.18
N ILE A 43 -14.41 1.58 -36.79
CA ILE A 43 -14.56 0.20 -36.26
C ILE A 43 -14.14 -0.07 -34.80
N LEU A 44 -15.14 0.14 -33.95
CA LEU A 44 -15.54 -0.69 -32.82
C LEU A 44 -15.25 -2.19 -33.02
N ARG A 45 -14.30 -2.74 -32.24
CA ARG A 45 -14.31 -4.10 -31.62
C ARG A 45 -12.95 -4.38 -30.94
N THR A 46 -12.60 -3.59 -29.94
CA THR A 46 -11.61 -3.99 -28.93
C THR A 46 -12.37 -4.25 -27.64
N ARG A 47 -12.37 -5.50 -27.17
CA ARG A 47 -12.83 -5.79 -25.80
C ARG A 47 -11.93 -4.98 -24.86
N LEU A 48 -12.55 -4.28 -23.91
CA LEU A 48 -11.82 -3.58 -22.86
C LEU A 48 -11.01 -4.60 -22.05
N ILE A 49 -9.85 -4.19 -21.55
CA ILE A 49 -9.13 -4.99 -20.57
C ILE A 49 -9.76 -4.73 -19.20
N ASP A 50 -10.17 -5.79 -18.53
CA ASP A 50 -10.78 -5.70 -17.22
C ASP A 50 -9.69 -5.51 -16.16
N ILE A 51 -9.87 -4.55 -15.26
CA ILE A 51 -8.95 -4.31 -14.16
C ILE A 51 -9.63 -4.73 -12.88
N CYS A 52 -9.03 -5.68 -12.16
CA CYS A 52 -9.44 -6.08 -10.83
C CYS A 52 -8.30 -5.89 -9.84
N GLY A 53 -8.63 -5.79 -8.56
CA GLY A 53 -7.66 -5.67 -7.48
C GLY A 53 -7.89 -6.74 -6.45
N CYS A 54 -6.81 -7.36 -5.98
CA CYS A 54 -6.87 -8.28 -4.86
C CYS A 54 -7.24 -7.46 -3.64
N ASP A 55 -8.50 -7.62 -3.21
CA ASP A 55 -9.12 -6.82 -2.18
C ASP A 55 -9.44 -5.39 -2.68
N ILE A 56 -10.70 -4.96 -2.50
CA ILE A 56 -11.26 -3.65 -2.90
C ILE A 56 -10.51 -2.40 -2.31
N TYR A 57 -9.38 -2.58 -1.63
CA TYR A 57 -9.02 -1.71 -0.53
C TYR A 57 -8.02 -0.61 -0.94
N TYR A 58 -7.26 -0.79 -2.02
CA TYR A 58 -6.63 0.35 -2.70
C TYR A 58 -7.57 1.10 -3.68
N LEU A 59 -8.87 0.71 -3.77
CA LEU A 59 -9.72 1.13 -4.89
C LEU A 59 -9.87 2.61 -5.05
N GLN A 60 -10.06 3.45 -4.03
CA GLN A 60 -10.31 4.85 -4.38
C GLN A 60 -9.11 5.43 -5.17
N GLY A 61 -7.88 5.00 -4.90
CA GLY A 61 -6.74 5.36 -5.75
C GLY A 61 -6.80 4.77 -7.15
N TYR A 62 -6.98 3.45 -7.28
CA TYR A 62 -6.93 2.77 -8.59
C TYR A 62 -8.22 2.89 -9.39
N LYS A 63 -9.38 2.66 -8.77
CA LYS A 63 -10.71 2.98 -9.31
C LYS A 63 -10.76 4.42 -9.78
N ASP A 64 -10.41 5.41 -8.94
CA ASP A 64 -10.48 6.80 -9.40
C ASP A 64 -9.55 7.03 -10.57
N GLN A 65 -8.33 6.50 -10.55
CA GLN A 65 -7.43 6.68 -11.69
C GLN A 65 -7.94 5.99 -12.97
N ALA A 66 -8.51 4.79 -12.85
CA ALA A 66 -9.05 4.02 -13.98
C ALA A 66 -10.30 4.69 -14.54
N GLU A 67 -11.20 5.14 -13.67
CA GLU A 67 -12.47 5.77 -14.05
C GLU A 67 -12.31 7.24 -14.45
N PHE A 68 -11.37 7.98 -13.84
CA PHE A 68 -11.14 9.40 -14.12
C PHE A 68 -10.72 9.65 -15.56
N LEU A 69 -9.83 8.81 -16.11
CA LEU A 69 -9.39 8.96 -17.50
C LEU A 69 -10.43 8.52 -18.52
N ARG A 70 -11.47 7.76 -18.11
CA ARG A 70 -12.53 7.22 -18.99
C ARG A 70 -11.98 6.62 -20.28
N SER A 71 -10.87 5.90 -20.15
CA SER A 71 -10.14 5.34 -21.28
C SER A 71 -10.96 4.27 -22.00
N GLY A 72 -10.93 4.26 -23.33
CA GLY A 72 -11.50 3.16 -24.13
C GLY A 72 -10.62 1.90 -24.18
N LEU A 73 -9.58 1.83 -23.33
CA LEU A 73 -8.58 0.76 -23.33
C LEU A 73 -8.78 -0.27 -22.22
N TYR A 74 -9.40 0.14 -21.12
CA TYR A 74 -9.56 -0.67 -19.91
C TYR A 74 -10.79 -0.23 -19.13
N LYS A 75 -11.28 -1.10 -18.25
CA LYS A 75 -12.41 -0.83 -17.35
C LYS A 75 -12.12 -1.37 -15.96
N TRP A 76 -12.55 -0.62 -14.95
CA TRP A 76 -12.51 -1.10 -13.57
C TRP A 76 -13.65 -2.10 -13.30
N GLU A 77 -13.33 -3.29 -12.81
CA GLU A 77 -14.27 -4.41 -12.59
C GLU A 77 -14.41 -4.87 -11.13
N GLY A 78 -13.70 -4.24 -10.19
CA GLY A 78 -13.92 -4.47 -8.76
C GLY A 78 -12.99 -5.52 -8.13
N ASP A 79 -13.54 -6.30 -7.20
CA ASP A 79 -12.80 -7.28 -6.40
C ASP A 79 -12.33 -8.46 -7.25
N ALA A 80 -11.02 -8.71 -7.25
CA ALA A 80 -10.41 -9.86 -7.88
C ALA A 80 -10.94 -11.19 -7.34
N ARG A 81 -11.35 -11.27 -6.06
CA ARG A 81 -11.89 -12.52 -5.48
C ARG A 81 -13.21 -12.95 -6.09
N THR A 82 -13.99 -12.00 -6.60
CA THR A 82 -15.28 -12.25 -7.25
C THR A 82 -15.18 -12.13 -8.76
N PHE A 83 -13.98 -11.94 -9.31
CA PHE A 83 -13.77 -11.77 -10.74
C PHE A 83 -13.84 -13.11 -11.47
N ASP A 84 -14.83 -13.26 -12.34
CA ASP A 84 -15.13 -14.50 -13.08
C ASP A 84 -15.30 -14.26 -14.60
N LYS A 85 -14.94 -13.07 -15.09
CA LYS A 85 -15.18 -12.68 -16.48
C LYS A 85 -14.14 -13.28 -17.42
N ASP A 86 -14.64 -13.84 -18.53
CA ASP A 86 -13.81 -14.30 -19.64
C ASP A 86 -13.18 -13.13 -20.39
N GLY A 87 -11.85 -13.12 -20.49
CA GLY A 87 -11.10 -12.19 -21.32
C GLY A 87 -9.79 -11.72 -20.68
N PRO A 88 -9.12 -10.75 -21.31
CA PRO A 88 -7.89 -10.19 -20.78
C PRO A 88 -8.19 -9.35 -19.54
N TYR A 89 -7.42 -9.57 -18.48
CA TYR A 89 -7.51 -8.79 -17.25
C TYR A 89 -6.14 -8.36 -16.72
N ILE A 90 -6.15 -7.33 -15.89
CA ILE A 90 -5.01 -6.92 -15.06
C ILE A 90 -5.45 -7.04 -13.60
N GLU A 91 -4.74 -7.87 -12.84
CA GLU A 91 -4.88 -7.93 -11.39
C GLU A 91 -3.80 -7.07 -10.74
N VAL A 92 -4.23 -6.13 -9.89
CA VAL A 92 -3.32 -5.35 -9.04
C VAL A 92 -3.22 -6.02 -7.67
N VAL A 93 -2.02 -6.43 -7.29
CA VAL A 93 -1.72 -7.09 -6.02
C VAL A 93 -0.90 -6.14 -5.16
N THR A 94 -1.42 -5.73 -4.00
CA THR A 94 -0.66 -4.90 -3.05
C THR A 94 -0.14 -5.76 -1.91
N SER A 95 1.19 -5.81 -1.73
CA SER A 95 1.83 -6.66 -0.72
C SER A 95 3.06 -5.98 -0.11
N PRO A 96 3.07 -5.68 1.21
CA PRO A 96 1.96 -5.74 2.16
C PRO A 96 0.80 -4.84 1.75
N ASN A 97 -0.40 -5.30 2.04
CA ASN A 97 -1.64 -4.66 1.64
C ASN A 97 -1.92 -3.37 2.44
N ASN A 98 -2.73 -2.50 1.85
CA ASN A 98 -3.29 -1.32 2.49
C ASN A 98 -4.81 -1.49 2.44
N PRO A 99 -5.48 -1.53 3.60
CA PRO A 99 -5.05 -0.94 4.87
C PRO A 99 -4.45 -1.92 5.87
N ASP A 100 -4.65 -3.22 5.69
CA ASP A 100 -4.52 -4.22 6.76
C ASP A 100 -3.10 -4.76 6.96
N GLY A 101 -2.14 -4.40 6.11
CA GLY A 101 -0.74 -4.83 6.24
C GLY A 101 -0.48 -6.30 5.93
N THR A 102 -1.48 -7.04 5.44
CA THR A 102 -1.35 -8.46 5.12
C THR A 102 -0.48 -8.68 3.89
N ILE A 103 0.31 -9.76 3.89
CA ILE A 103 1.01 -10.22 2.67
C ILE A 103 -0.02 -10.81 1.72
N ARG A 104 0.06 -10.42 0.43
CA ARG A 104 -0.89 -10.83 -0.62
C ARG A 104 -0.16 -11.44 -1.80
N GLU A 105 -0.89 -12.35 -2.43
CA GLU A 105 -0.58 -12.96 -3.73
C GLU A 105 -1.77 -12.74 -4.67
N ALA A 106 -1.57 -12.99 -5.96
CA ALA A 106 -2.64 -12.98 -6.94
C ALA A 106 -3.72 -14.04 -6.63
N VAL A 107 -4.98 -13.70 -6.82
CA VAL A 107 -6.13 -14.59 -6.56
C VAL A 107 -6.91 -14.96 -7.82
N VAL A 108 -6.80 -14.18 -8.90
CA VAL A 108 -7.47 -14.54 -10.16
C VAL A 108 -6.63 -15.58 -10.87
N ASN A 109 -7.19 -16.79 -10.99
CA ASN A 109 -6.57 -17.91 -11.67
C ASN A 109 -7.21 -18.16 -13.04
N LEU A 110 -7.22 -17.13 -13.89
CA LEU A 110 -7.71 -17.19 -15.27
C LEU A 110 -6.52 -16.99 -16.22
N GLY A 111 -6.45 -17.74 -17.33
CA GLY A 111 -5.21 -17.89 -18.09
C GLY A 111 -4.62 -16.60 -18.70
N GLU A 112 -5.45 -15.64 -19.15
CA GLU A 112 -4.99 -14.45 -19.89
C GLU A 112 -4.62 -13.24 -19.00
N GLY A 113 -4.41 -13.47 -17.70
CA GLY A 113 -4.13 -12.42 -16.72
C GLY A 113 -2.76 -11.76 -16.81
N LYS A 114 -2.70 -10.48 -16.46
CA LYS A 114 -1.46 -9.75 -16.18
C LYS A 114 -1.44 -9.27 -14.74
N LEU A 115 -0.32 -9.47 -14.06
CA LEU A 115 -0.17 -9.15 -12.64
C LEU A 115 0.70 -7.91 -12.47
N VAL A 116 0.24 -6.98 -11.63
CA VAL A 116 1.00 -5.79 -11.24
C VAL A 116 1.12 -5.79 -9.72
N TYR A 117 2.34 -5.98 -9.21
CA TYR A 117 2.60 -5.99 -7.77
C TYR A 117 2.96 -4.58 -7.28
N ASP A 118 2.11 -3.97 -6.46
CA ASP A 118 2.43 -2.79 -5.67
C ASP A 118 3.14 -3.19 -4.37
N LEU A 119 4.45 -2.93 -4.33
CA LEU A 119 5.35 -3.27 -3.25
C LEU A 119 5.79 -2.01 -2.48
N ALA A 120 4.96 -0.96 -2.47
CA ALA A 120 5.26 0.29 -1.77
C ALA A 120 5.64 0.08 -0.29
N TYR A 121 5.07 -0.93 0.37
CA TYR A 121 5.29 -1.24 1.78
C TYR A 121 6.20 -2.46 2.02
N TYR A 122 6.76 -3.08 0.98
CA TYR A 122 7.64 -4.26 1.13
C TYR A 122 9.06 -3.85 1.53
N TRP A 123 9.17 -3.31 2.75
CA TRP A 123 10.41 -2.82 3.36
C TRP A 123 10.54 -3.33 4.80
N PRO A 124 11.77 -3.55 5.32
CA PRO A 124 11.99 -4.13 6.65
C PRO A 124 11.34 -3.36 7.80
N GLN A 125 11.06 -2.07 7.63
CA GLN A 125 10.36 -1.27 8.64
C GLN A 125 8.87 -1.63 8.82
N TYR A 126 8.27 -2.34 7.87
CA TYR A 126 6.84 -2.69 7.89
C TYR A 126 6.57 -4.18 7.98
N THR A 127 7.42 -4.99 7.34
CA THR A 127 7.21 -6.44 7.23
C THR A 127 8.54 -7.19 7.23
N PRO A 128 8.58 -8.44 7.75
CA PRO A 128 9.68 -9.35 7.51
C PRO A 128 9.92 -9.53 6.01
N ILE A 129 11.20 -9.50 5.59
CA ILE A 129 11.59 -9.81 4.21
C ILE A 129 11.88 -11.31 4.15
N THR A 130 10.88 -12.10 3.77
CA THR A 130 10.95 -13.58 3.83
C THR A 130 11.67 -14.18 2.62
N HIS A 131 11.67 -13.49 1.48
CA HIS A 131 12.39 -13.87 0.27
C HIS A 131 12.51 -12.69 -0.70
N PRO A 132 13.46 -12.73 -1.66
CA PRO A 132 13.46 -11.85 -2.82
C PRO A 132 12.23 -12.14 -3.70
N LEU A 133 11.50 -11.09 -4.08
CA LEU A 133 10.34 -11.19 -4.96
C LEU A 133 10.78 -11.21 -6.42
N ASP A 134 10.04 -11.94 -7.27
CA ASP A 134 10.38 -12.14 -8.68
C ASP A 134 9.15 -12.09 -9.62
N HIS A 135 8.35 -11.03 -9.51
CA HIS A 135 7.17 -10.83 -10.34
C HIS A 135 7.48 -10.10 -11.66
N ASP A 136 6.56 -10.19 -12.64
CA ASP A 136 6.72 -9.57 -13.96
C ASP A 136 6.76 -8.04 -13.94
N ILE A 137 5.92 -7.44 -13.09
CA ILE A 137 5.92 -6.01 -12.80
C ILE A 137 5.92 -5.83 -11.28
N MET A 138 6.95 -5.17 -10.78
CA MET A 138 7.09 -4.81 -9.37
C MET A 138 7.23 -3.30 -9.23
N LEU A 139 6.30 -2.67 -8.49
CA LEU A 139 6.24 -1.23 -8.29
C LEU A 139 6.71 -0.85 -6.88
N PHE A 140 7.56 0.15 -6.79
CA PHE A 140 8.08 0.67 -5.53
C PHE A 140 7.98 2.19 -5.49
N THR A 141 8.04 2.76 -4.28
CA THR A 141 8.07 4.21 -4.10
C THR A 141 9.05 4.67 -3.05
N PHE A 142 9.75 5.75 -3.38
CA PHE A 142 10.59 6.49 -2.46
C PHE A 142 9.80 7.03 -1.26
N SER A 143 8.52 7.34 -1.46
CA SER A 143 7.64 7.93 -0.45
C SER A 143 7.49 7.08 0.80
N LYS A 144 7.38 5.76 0.63
CA LYS A 144 7.12 4.80 1.70
C LYS A 144 8.38 4.05 2.14
N CYS A 145 9.38 3.99 1.28
CA CYS A 145 10.72 3.56 1.67
C CYS A 145 11.37 4.57 2.64
N THR A 146 11.41 5.87 2.30
CA THR A 146 12.28 6.84 2.99
C THR A 146 11.55 8.03 3.62
N GLY A 147 10.22 8.09 3.52
CA GLY A 147 9.42 9.23 3.99
C GLY A 147 9.43 10.46 3.07
N HIS A 148 10.18 10.42 1.97
CA HIS A 148 10.34 11.55 1.05
C HIS A 148 9.20 11.68 0.03
N ALA A 149 7.96 11.69 0.51
CA ALA A 149 6.77 11.74 -0.34
C ALA A 149 6.76 12.95 -1.28
N GLY A 150 7.27 14.11 -0.84
CA GLY A 150 7.34 15.34 -1.64
C GLY A 150 8.23 15.25 -2.88
N SER A 151 9.21 14.33 -2.92
CA SER A 151 10.07 14.13 -4.10
C SER A 151 9.37 13.45 -5.27
N ARG A 152 8.18 12.88 -5.03
CA ARG A 152 7.34 12.25 -6.06
C ARG A 152 8.07 11.16 -6.86
N ILE A 153 9.03 10.43 -6.30
CA ILE A 153 9.74 9.35 -7.00
C ILE A 153 9.11 7.98 -6.71
N GLY A 154 8.92 7.20 -7.77
CA GLY A 154 8.73 5.75 -7.73
C GLY A 154 9.47 5.08 -8.88
N TRP A 155 9.56 3.76 -8.83
CA TRP A 155 10.15 2.98 -9.91
C TRP A 155 9.42 1.65 -10.12
N ALA A 156 9.47 1.14 -11.36
CA ALA A 156 9.03 -0.19 -11.72
C ALA A 156 10.23 -1.05 -12.11
N LEU A 157 10.21 -2.31 -11.73
CA LEU A 157 11.02 -3.38 -12.32
C LEU A 157 10.12 -4.17 -13.25
N VAL A 158 10.47 -4.22 -14.54
CA VAL A 158 9.61 -4.80 -15.58
C VAL A 158 10.39 -5.83 -16.39
N LYS A 159 9.95 -7.08 -16.39
CA LYS A 159 10.62 -8.16 -17.14
C LYS A 159 10.38 -8.08 -18.66
N ASP A 160 9.15 -7.77 -19.06
CA ASP A 160 8.77 -7.69 -20.47
C ASP A 160 9.20 -6.34 -21.08
N LYS A 161 10.13 -6.40 -22.04
CA LYS A 161 10.67 -5.22 -22.72
C LYS A 161 9.63 -4.41 -23.49
N GLU A 162 8.64 -5.06 -24.09
CA GLU A 162 7.59 -4.34 -24.82
C GLU A 162 6.67 -3.59 -23.86
N VAL A 163 6.40 -4.18 -22.69
CA VAL A 163 5.68 -3.48 -21.62
C VAL A 163 6.50 -2.30 -21.11
N ALA A 164 7.79 -2.49 -20.85
CA ALA A 164 8.69 -1.44 -20.38
C ALA A 164 8.81 -0.28 -21.37
N ARG A 165 8.93 -0.59 -22.68
CA ARG A 165 8.92 0.40 -23.77
C ARG A 165 7.64 1.22 -23.75
N LYS A 166 6.47 0.58 -23.71
CA LYS A 166 5.18 1.30 -23.68
C LYS A 166 4.98 2.13 -22.42
N MET A 167 5.43 1.65 -21.27
CA MET A 167 5.42 2.45 -20.03
C MET A 167 6.27 3.70 -20.19
N THR A 168 7.45 3.57 -20.81
CA THR A 168 8.35 4.70 -21.10
C THR A 168 7.74 5.69 -22.09
N GLU A 169 7.10 5.21 -23.16
CA GLU A 169 6.39 6.05 -24.14
C GLU A 169 5.27 6.84 -23.47
N TYR A 170 4.46 6.20 -22.62
CA TYR A 170 3.44 6.92 -21.86
C TYR A 170 4.06 8.01 -21.00
N MET A 171 5.15 7.74 -20.28
CA MET A 171 5.82 8.75 -19.45
C MET A 171 6.34 9.94 -20.25
N GLN A 172 6.87 9.69 -21.45
CA GLN A 172 7.32 10.76 -22.34
C GLN A 172 6.14 11.65 -22.77
N ILE A 173 5.01 11.05 -23.13
CA ILE A 173 3.80 11.77 -23.54
C ILE A 173 3.16 12.51 -22.37
N SER A 174 3.10 11.90 -21.19
CA SER A 174 2.35 12.44 -20.05
C SER A 174 3.07 13.59 -19.34
N SER A 175 4.40 13.53 -19.26
CA SER A 175 5.16 14.47 -18.42
C SER A 175 6.59 14.74 -18.91
N ILE A 176 6.98 14.22 -20.08
CA ILE A 176 8.35 14.36 -20.62
C ILE A 176 9.38 13.81 -19.61
N GLY A 177 9.01 12.71 -18.94
CA GLY A 177 9.82 12.08 -17.90
C GLY A 177 9.59 12.65 -16.50
N VAL A 178 10.66 12.66 -15.70
CA VAL A 178 10.65 12.95 -14.25
C VAL A 178 11.66 14.05 -13.94
N SER A 179 11.35 14.94 -12.98
CA SER A 179 12.28 16.00 -12.52
C SER A 179 13.67 15.45 -12.23
N LYS A 180 14.70 16.12 -12.76
CA LYS A 180 16.10 15.74 -12.57
C LYS A 180 16.57 16.00 -11.15
N GLU A 181 16.10 17.06 -10.51
CA GLU A 181 16.34 17.36 -9.09
C GLU A 181 15.82 16.24 -8.21
N SER A 182 14.61 15.76 -8.51
CA SER A 182 13.99 14.65 -7.77
C SER A 182 14.77 13.35 -7.95
N GLN A 183 15.24 13.06 -9.16
CA GLN A 183 16.12 11.91 -9.45
C GLN A 183 17.45 12.00 -8.68
N LEU A 184 18.14 13.14 -8.75
CA LEU A 184 19.43 13.35 -8.09
C LEU A 184 19.31 13.24 -6.56
N ARG A 185 18.27 13.85 -5.99
CA ARG A 185 17.99 13.76 -4.56
C ARG A 185 17.70 12.32 -4.12
N ALA A 186 16.86 11.61 -4.87
CA ALA A 186 16.53 10.21 -4.56
C ALA A 186 17.78 9.32 -4.67
N ALA A 187 18.57 9.48 -5.73
CA ALA A 187 19.80 8.73 -5.93
C ALA A 187 20.80 8.95 -4.77
N LYS A 188 20.99 10.20 -4.33
CA LYS A 188 21.89 10.52 -3.22
C LYS A 188 21.44 9.86 -1.91
N ILE A 189 20.14 9.95 -1.58
CA ILE A 189 19.59 9.37 -0.36
C ILE A 189 19.65 7.84 -0.41
N LEU A 190 19.24 7.22 -1.51
CA LEU A 190 19.33 5.77 -1.69
C LEU A 190 20.78 5.27 -1.64
N GLY A 191 21.74 6.05 -2.14
CA GLY A 191 23.17 5.77 -1.99
C GLY A 191 23.59 5.68 -0.52
N VAL A 192 23.25 6.69 0.29
CA VAL A 192 23.52 6.69 1.74
C VAL A 192 22.86 5.50 2.44
N LEU A 193 21.61 5.17 2.09
CA LEU A 193 20.92 4.01 2.65
C LEU A 193 21.61 2.69 2.29
N SER A 194 22.04 2.55 1.04
CA SER A 194 22.78 1.37 0.56
C SER A 194 24.11 1.21 1.29
N GLU A 195 24.88 2.29 1.45
CA GLU A 195 26.14 2.30 2.21
C GLU A 195 25.93 1.89 3.67
N GLY A 196 24.87 2.40 4.32
CA GLY A 196 24.48 1.99 5.67
C GLY A 196 24.13 0.50 5.76
N CYS A 197 23.52 -0.07 4.72
CA CYS A 197 23.22 -1.51 4.64
C CYS A 197 24.43 -2.40 4.31
N GLN A 198 25.56 -1.83 3.92
CA GLN A 198 26.81 -2.59 3.72
C GLN A 198 27.56 -2.78 5.04
N HIS A 199 27.40 -1.86 5.99
CA HIS A 199 27.93 -1.95 7.35
C HIS A 199 26.97 -2.66 8.33
N PHE A 200 25.96 -3.36 7.78
CA PHE A 200 24.98 -4.13 8.54
C PHE A 200 25.73 -5.16 9.40
N ARG A 201 25.72 -4.96 10.74
CA ARG A 201 26.39 -5.76 11.82
C ARG A 201 27.74 -5.24 12.34
N THR A 202 28.21 -4.04 11.98
CA THR A 202 29.26 -3.37 12.78
C THR A 202 28.60 -2.66 13.98
N ALA A 203 29.16 -2.80 15.17
CA ALA A 203 28.53 -2.44 16.45
C ALA A 203 28.18 -0.95 16.64
N ASP A 204 28.58 -0.05 15.74
CA ASP A 204 28.67 1.38 16.05
C ASP A 204 27.55 2.27 15.45
N SER A 205 26.55 1.75 14.72
CA SER A 205 25.36 2.55 14.37
C SER A 205 24.14 1.72 13.94
N GLU A 206 22.95 2.13 14.40
CA GLU A 206 21.65 1.64 13.92
C GLU A 206 21.46 2.08 12.46
N ASN A 207 21.23 1.14 11.54
CA ASN A 207 20.94 1.53 10.16
C ASN A 207 19.49 2.02 10.01
N PHE A 208 19.20 2.73 8.92
CA PHE A 208 17.90 3.33 8.66
C PHE A 208 16.71 2.35 8.78
N PHE A 209 16.88 1.11 8.32
CA PHE A 209 15.80 0.11 8.34
C PHE A 209 15.58 -0.49 9.74
N GLU A 210 16.64 -0.63 10.52
CA GLU A 210 16.55 -0.99 11.95
C GLU A 210 15.87 0.12 12.75
N TYR A 211 16.28 1.38 12.52
CA TYR A 211 15.62 2.56 13.10
C TYR A 211 14.14 2.58 12.76
N GLY A 212 13.81 2.44 11.46
CA GLY A 212 12.42 2.44 11.00
C GLY A 212 11.59 1.32 11.62
N HIS A 213 12.15 0.09 11.66
CA HIS A 213 11.48 -1.05 12.28
C HIS A 213 11.26 -0.84 13.78
N ARG A 214 12.26 -0.33 14.51
CA ARG A 214 12.15 -0.06 15.95
C ARG A 214 11.05 0.96 16.24
N ILE A 215 11.05 2.10 15.53
CA ILE A 215 10.00 3.12 15.69
C ILE A 215 8.62 2.57 15.38
N MET A 216 8.48 1.77 14.32
CA MET A 216 7.19 1.16 13.98
C MET A 216 6.74 0.16 15.05
N ARG A 217 7.65 -0.68 15.55
CA ARG A 217 7.36 -1.60 16.67
C ARG A 217 6.88 -0.86 17.91
N GLU A 218 7.63 0.15 18.38
CA GLU A 218 7.28 0.94 19.57
C GLU A 218 5.86 1.54 19.45
N ARG A 219 5.50 2.02 18.26
CA ARG A 219 4.16 2.55 17.98
C ARG A 219 3.08 1.47 17.99
N TRP A 220 3.35 0.32 17.40
CA TRP A 220 2.39 -0.80 17.41
C TRP A 220 2.18 -1.36 18.80
N GLU A 221 3.23 -1.54 19.59
CA GLU A 221 3.16 -1.94 21.01
C GLU A 221 2.33 -0.91 21.81
N SER A 222 2.61 0.38 21.65
CA SER A 222 1.88 1.44 22.36
C SER A 222 0.39 1.45 22.00
N LEU A 223 0.05 1.29 20.72
CA LEU A 223 -1.33 1.21 20.27
C LEU A 223 -2.03 -0.07 20.76
N GLN A 224 -1.34 -1.21 20.70
CA GLN A 224 -1.87 -2.48 21.20
C GLN A 224 -2.20 -2.39 22.68
N ASN A 225 -1.32 -1.78 23.50
CA ASN A 225 -1.57 -1.58 24.93
C ASN A 225 -2.83 -0.74 25.19
N VAL A 226 -3.09 0.31 24.40
CA VAL A 226 -4.31 1.12 24.50
C VAL A 226 -5.56 0.31 24.11
N VAL A 227 -5.45 -0.56 23.10
CA VAL A 227 -6.57 -1.33 22.55
C VAL A 227 -6.81 -2.65 23.28
N GLU A 228 -5.85 -3.19 24.03
CA GLU A 228 -5.88 -4.52 24.63
C GLU A 228 -7.12 -4.75 25.53
N ASN A 229 -7.44 -3.76 26.37
CA ASN A 229 -8.59 -3.79 27.27
C ASN A 229 -9.87 -3.19 26.66
N SER A 230 -9.84 -2.89 25.36
CA SER A 230 -10.97 -2.30 24.67
C SER A 230 -12.05 -3.34 24.39
N LYS A 231 -13.25 -3.13 24.95
CA LYS A 231 -14.44 -3.92 24.58
C LYS A 231 -14.96 -3.56 23.19
N ILE A 232 -14.60 -2.39 22.69
CA ILE A 232 -15.11 -1.80 21.44
C ILE A 232 -14.18 -2.02 20.26
N PHE A 233 -12.87 -2.09 20.49
CA PHE A 233 -11.89 -2.22 19.40
C PHE A 233 -11.24 -3.59 19.33
N SER A 234 -10.75 -3.88 18.13
CA SER A 234 -9.81 -4.95 17.84
C SER A 234 -8.84 -4.52 16.75
N LEU A 235 -7.62 -5.07 16.82
CA LEU A 235 -6.59 -4.90 15.82
C LEU A 235 -6.30 -6.23 15.13
N PRO A 236 -5.84 -6.22 13.87
CA PRO A 236 -5.31 -7.41 13.23
C PRO A 236 -4.10 -7.92 14.02
N LYS A 237 -3.98 -9.25 14.09
CA LYS A 237 -2.82 -9.93 14.66
C LYS A 237 -1.89 -10.33 13.52
N PHE A 238 -0.60 -10.06 13.70
CA PHE A 238 0.42 -10.47 12.75
C PHE A 238 1.34 -11.50 13.40
N PRO A 239 1.52 -12.69 12.80
CA PRO A 239 2.50 -13.64 13.29
C PRO A 239 3.92 -13.12 13.07
N GLN A 240 4.85 -13.55 13.92
CA GLN A 240 6.27 -13.37 13.66
C GLN A 240 6.71 -14.24 12.49
N ASP A 241 7.64 -13.70 11.69
CA ASP A 241 8.28 -14.45 10.61
C ASP A 241 9.78 -14.15 10.56
N TYR A 242 10.54 -15.07 9.96
CA TYR A 242 11.98 -14.92 9.79
C TYR A 242 12.29 -13.92 8.68
N CYS A 243 12.96 -12.83 9.05
CA CYS A 243 13.34 -11.78 8.12
C CYS A 243 14.76 -12.01 7.62
N ASN A 244 14.92 -12.38 6.34
CA ASN A 244 16.23 -12.59 5.71
C ASN A 244 17.09 -11.32 5.67
N PHE A 245 16.46 -10.15 5.66
CA PHE A 245 17.19 -8.88 5.71
C PHE A 245 17.88 -8.68 7.07
N THR A 246 17.17 -8.95 8.17
CA THR A 246 17.71 -8.75 9.53
C THR A 246 18.42 -9.97 10.09
N GLY A 247 18.11 -11.17 9.59
CA GLY A 247 18.62 -12.46 10.09
C GLY A 247 18.02 -12.89 11.42
N LYS A 248 16.80 -12.41 11.76
CA LYS A 248 16.08 -12.74 12.99
C LYS A 248 14.57 -12.80 12.73
N TYR A 249 13.84 -13.40 13.68
CA TYR A 249 12.39 -13.31 13.71
C TYR A 249 11.96 -11.89 14.06
N THR A 250 11.03 -11.35 13.28
CA THR A 250 10.49 -10.00 13.44
C THR A 250 8.98 -10.01 13.25
N ASP A 251 8.29 -9.12 13.94
CA ASP A 251 6.86 -8.89 13.78
C ASP A 251 6.60 -8.02 12.54
N SER A 252 5.45 -8.21 11.88
CA SER A 252 4.97 -7.20 10.94
C SER A 252 4.43 -6.02 11.72
N ASN A 253 4.91 -4.83 11.36
CA ASN A 253 4.49 -3.55 11.93
C ASN A 253 3.99 -2.63 10.81
N PRO A 254 2.78 -2.88 10.26
CA PRO A 254 2.30 -2.19 9.07
C PRO A 254 2.25 -0.66 9.19
N ALA A 255 2.28 0.01 8.04
CA ALA A 255 2.24 1.48 7.99
C ALA A 255 0.90 2.08 8.47
N PHE A 256 -0.15 1.27 8.59
CA PHE A 256 -1.47 1.68 9.04
C PHE A 256 -2.03 0.72 10.07
N ALA A 257 -2.70 1.27 11.07
CA ALA A 257 -3.56 0.49 11.94
C ALA A 257 -4.93 0.35 11.28
N TRP A 258 -5.38 -0.89 11.15
CA TRP A 258 -6.71 -1.22 10.64
C TRP A 258 -7.62 -1.57 11.81
N LEU A 259 -8.17 -0.52 12.44
CA LEU A 259 -9.00 -0.69 13.62
C LEU A 259 -10.37 -1.23 13.19
N HIS A 260 -10.81 -2.29 13.85
CA HIS A 260 -12.15 -2.84 13.69
C HIS A 260 -12.96 -2.56 14.95
N SER A 261 -14.15 -2.00 14.78
CA SER A 261 -15.11 -1.89 15.86
C SER A 261 -16.00 -3.11 15.97
N LYS A 262 -16.25 -3.53 17.21
CA LYS A 262 -17.19 -4.59 17.56
C LYS A 262 -18.65 -4.11 17.59
N GLU A 263 -18.89 -2.81 17.54
CA GLU A 263 -20.22 -2.20 17.63
C GLU A 263 -20.65 -1.55 16.31
N ASP A 264 -21.96 -1.56 16.05
CA ASP A 264 -22.61 -0.98 14.87
C ASP A 264 -22.74 0.55 14.99
N ILE A 265 -21.60 1.26 15.10
CA ILE A 265 -21.53 2.72 15.22
C ILE A 265 -20.75 3.31 14.03
N ASP A 266 -21.11 4.51 13.57
CA ASP A 266 -20.31 5.27 12.59
C ASP A 266 -19.01 5.80 13.24
N TRP A 267 -17.97 4.97 13.15
CA TRP A 267 -16.69 5.22 13.79
C TRP A 267 -15.86 6.31 13.15
N GLU A 268 -15.98 6.54 11.84
CA GLU A 268 -15.27 7.67 11.23
C GLU A 268 -15.77 8.98 11.84
N SER A 269 -17.08 9.10 12.05
CA SER A 269 -17.70 10.26 12.68
C SER A 269 -17.31 10.38 14.16
N LEU A 270 -17.37 9.30 14.95
CA LEU A 270 -17.00 9.33 16.37
C LEU A 270 -15.52 9.69 16.59
N LEU A 271 -14.61 9.14 15.79
CA LEU A 271 -13.20 9.52 15.84
C LEU A 271 -13.01 10.99 15.47
N ARG A 272 -13.75 11.49 14.47
CA ARG A 272 -13.69 12.87 14.01
C ARG A 272 -14.18 13.86 15.08
N GLU A 273 -15.21 13.52 15.86
CA GLU A 273 -15.66 14.30 17.03
C GLU A 273 -14.53 14.48 18.06
N HIS A 274 -13.72 13.44 18.24
CA HIS A 274 -12.53 13.45 19.09
C HIS A 274 -11.28 13.98 18.36
N LYS A 275 -11.44 14.60 17.20
CA LYS A 275 -10.36 15.19 16.39
C LYS A 275 -9.32 14.16 15.93
N ILE A 276 -9.69 12.89 15.82
CA ILE A 276 -8.90 11.83 15.17
C ILE A 276 -9.42 11.67 13.75
N ILE A 277 -8.58 11.95 12.76
CA ILE A 277 -8.96 11.81 11.34
C ILE A 277 -8.45 10.48 10.82
N GLY A 278 -9.37 9.53 10.66
CA GLY A 278 -9.14 8.27 9.96
C GLY A 278 -9.68 8.29 8.54
N ARG A 279 -9.69 7.11 7.91
CA ARG A 279 -10.44 6.86 6.67
C ARG A 279 -11.37 5.68 6.90
N SER A 280 -12.68 5.89 6.70
CA SER A 280 -13.69 4.82 6.76
C SER A 280 -13.31 3.65 5.88
N GLY A 281 -13.63 2.45 6.36
CA GLY A 281 -13.43 1.21 5.68
C GLY A 281 -14.21 1.09 4.38
N GLU A 282 -15.32 1.81 4.23
CA GLU A 282 -16.08 1.86 2.97
C GLU A 282 -15.24 2.37 1.80
N ARG A 283 -14.30 3.30 2.06
CA ARG A 283 -13.36 3.80 1.04
C ARG A 283 -12.40 2.73 0.53
N PHE A 284 -12.33 1.63 1.26
CA PHE A 284 -11.56 0.45 0.97
C PHE A 284 -12.50 -0.70 0.55
N GLY A 285 -13.82 -0.53 0.53
CA GLY A 285 -14.75 -1.65 0.29
C GLY A 285 -14.92 -2.58 1.50
N ALA A 286 -14.53 -2.12 2.69
CA ALA A 286 -14.80 -2.80 3.95
C ALA A 286 -16.13 -2.35 4.52
N ASP A 287 -16.57 -3.07 5.55
CA ASP A 287 -17.61 -2.61 6.43
C ASP A 287 -17.22 -1.24 7.05
N PRO A 288 -18.15 -0.27 7.21
CA PRO A 288 -17.91 1.00 7.89
C PRO A 288 -17.38 0.87 9.33
N LYS A 289 -17.48 -0.32 9.94
CA LYS A 289 -16.86 -0.66 11.23
C LYS A 289 -15.34 -0.62 11.22
N TYR A 290 -14.71 -0.59 10.06
CA TYR A 290 -13.26 -0.45 9.96
C TYR A 290 -12.83 0.99 9.75
N VAL A 291 -11.72 1.38 10.37
CA VAL A 291 -11.09 2.67 10.12
C VAL A 291 -9.59 2.49 9.97
N ARG A 292 -9.02 3.08 8.91
CA ARG A 292 -7.58 3.12 8.70
C ARG A 292 -6.96 4.35 9.35
N ILE A 293 -6.01 4.13 10.27
CA ILE A 293 -5.22 5.17 10.93
C ILE A 293 -3.75 5.09 10.49
N SER A 294 -3.13 6.25 10.27
CA SER A 294 -1.73 6.37 9.84
C SER A 294 -0.76 6.20 11.02
N MET A 295 0.20 5.28 10.90
CA MET A 295 1.18 5.00 11.96
C MET A 295 2.51 5.76 11.78
N PHE A 296 2.67 6.57 10.74
CA PHE A 296 3.92 7.31 10.42
C PHE A 296 3.82 8.84 10.64
N SER A 297 2.87 9.32 11.47
CA SER A 297 2.78 10.74 11.85
C SER A 297 3.96 11.20 12.71
N PRO A 298 4.18 12.51 12.92
CA PRO A 298 5.12 12.99 13.93
C PRO A 298 4.80 12.41 15.32
N PRO A 299 5.82 12.19 16.20
CA PRO A 299 5.63 11.60 17.52
C PRO A 299 4.56 12.29 18.36
N GLU A 300 4.51 13.61 18.34
CA GLU A 300 3.56 14.42 19.11
C GLU A 300 2.12 14.17 18.64
N THR A 301 1.93 14.03 17.32
CA THR A 301 0.64 13.69 16.73
C THR A 301 0.22 12.26 17.04
N PHE A 302 1.19 11.33 17.06
CA PHE A 302 0.93 9.93 17.40
C PHE A 302 0.53 9.77 18.88
N ASN A 303 1.25 10.42 19.79
CA ASN A 303 0.95 10.38 21.23
C ASN A 303 -0.43 11.00 21.52
N LEU A 304 -0.74 12.15 20.91
CA LEU A 304 -2.06 12.77 21.03
C LEU A 304 -3.19 11.87 20.49
N PHE A 305 -2.91 11.08 19.45
CA PHE A 305 -3.84 10.08 18.95
C PHE A 305 -4.10 8.99 20.01
N LEU A 306 -3.05 8.45 20.65
CA LEU A 306 -3.18 7.44 21.70
C LEU A 306 -3.96 7.98 22.91
N GLU A 307 -3.66 9.19 23.37
CA GLU A 307 -4.37 9.85 24.48
C GLU A 307 -5.88 9.98 24.19
N ARG A 308 -6.22 10.46 23.00
CA ARG A 308 -7.62 10.61 22.58
C ARG A 308 -8.31 9.26 22.41
N LEU A 309 -7.62 8.27 21.85
CA LEU A 309 -8.17 6.92 21.70
C LEU A 309 -8.44 6.28 23.07
N SER A 310 -7.52 6.42 24.02
CA SER A 310 -7.70 5.93 25.40
C SER A 310 -8.93 6.57 26.04
N ALA A 311 -9.08 7.90 25.93
CA ALA A 311 -10.24 8.61 26.49
C ALA A 311 -11.58 8.12 25.89
N ILE A 312 -11.62 7.78 24.60
CA ILE A 312 -12.81 7.19 23.96
C ILE A 312 -13.11 5.81 24.57
N ILE A 313 -12.08 4.96 24.72
CA ILE A 313 -12.22 3.61 25.27
C ILE A 313 -12.73 3.67 26.71
N ASP A 314 -12.15 4.54 27.53
CA ASP A 314 -12.50 4.67 28.95
C ASP A 314 -13.96 5.14 29.12
N ASN A 315 -14.37 6.16 28.37
CA ASN A 315 -15.75 6.66 28.39
C ASN A 315 -16.76 5.60 27.95
N THR A 316 -16.44 4.82 26.93
CA THR A 316 -17.35 3.81 26.40
C THR A 316 -17.43 2.60 27.32
N ASN A 317 -16.30 2.17 27.89
CA ASN A 317 -16.27 1.11 28.91
C ASN A 317 -17.06 1.49 30.16
N GLY A 318 -17.01 2.76 30.60
CA GLY A 318 -17.80 3.27 31.73
C GLY A 318 -19.31 3.25 31.50
N ASN A 319 -19.76 3.61 30.29
CA ASN A 319 -21.17 3.58 29.93
C ASN A 319 -21.76 2.16 29.83
N VAL A 320 -20.94 1.15 29.49
CA VAL A 320 -21.35 -0.26 29.45
C VAL A 320 -21.56 -0.85 30.85
N VAL A 321 -20.90 -0.30 31.89
CA VAL A 321 -21.05 -0.78 33.28
C VAL A 321 -22.23 -0.11 34.01
N GLY A 322 -22.73 1.03 33.53
CA GLY A 322 -23.87 1.75 34.12
C GLY A 322 -25.26 1.35 33.60
N GLY A 323 -25.36 0.33 32.74
CA GLY A 323 -26.60 -0.06 32.06
C GLY A 323 -27.53 -1.03 32.82
N GLU A 324 -27.10 -1.58 33.95
CA GLU A 324 -27.91 -2.46 34.81
C GLU A 324 -28.06 -1.84 36.21
N GLU A 325 -28.95 -0.86 36.36
CA GLU A 325 -29.81 -0.67 37.54
C GLU A 325 -30.57 0.66 37.42
N SER A 326 -31.77 0.60 36.85
CA SER A 326 -32.92 1.38 37.31
C SER A 326 -34.17 0.87 36.61
N SER A 327 -34.60 -0.32 37.04
CA SER A 327 -36.02 -0.63 37.02
C SER A 327 -36.43 -0.90 38.46
N ILE A 328 -37.57 -0.32 38.83
CA ILE A 328 -38.31 -0.54 40.08
C ILE A 328 -37.83 0.31 41.27
N ILE A 329 -38.43 1.48 41.46
CA ILE A 329 -39.15 1.82 42.72
C ILE A 329 -40.44 2.58 42.35
N LYS A 330 -41.52 2.19 43.04
CA LYS A 330 -42.96 2.43 42.84
C LYS A 330 -43.43 3.85 42.55
#